data_AF-A0A9P6J9T6-F1
#
_entry.id   AF-A0A9P6J9T6-F1
#
_cell.length_a   1.000
_cell.length_b   1.000
_cell.length_c   1.000
_cell.angle_alpha   90.00
_cell.angle_beta   90.00
_cell.angle_gamma   90.00
#
_symmetry.space_group_name_H-M   'P 1'
#
loop_
_entity.id
_entity.type
_entity.pdbx_description
1 polymer ?
#
loop_
_entity_poly.entity_id
_entity_poly.type
_entity_poly.pdbx_seq_one_letter_code
_entity_poly.pdbx_strand_id
1 'polypeptide(L)'
;MTSSYRINYQLRAHKRDPLIEFIKGLLLTPFILHAKPRKPVFNSSIVDGNLNSQGGSGSSGAGGQQSNSDDERNDYQEEEKPMVDANLQRYLEIMKSVEVMIEEHRRKALKGVPEHSRLHRIVPSVASFFTPLPLEAAFLDANAKHSIAARRFVPPSFNDIRRILNTAQVMAIAPTISLITFDGDMTLYDDGTSFTETNTLIPLLITLMRAGLRVAIVTAAGYPGDASKYEERLAGLLRSFQNNKLSEKLLERFYVLGGECNYLFRCGWKKSDATGESVVGLTYIQPESYQPAEMLAWSHEDIQELLDVAEENLKRSVTAMNLKAMILRKSRAVGIVPINNGKIAREQLDECVLSTQQRLLEYQQMSAPHKVAIPFCVFNGGNDVFVDIGNKLIGVQVLQKYLGAAPEATVHVGDQFLSTGNDFATRSSCCTLWIVNPEETENVLMELTPLLTFPAEDE
;
A
#
# COMPACT_ATOMS: atom_id res chain seq x y z
N MET A 1 12.85 -20.22 -10.53
CA MET A 1 13.46 -18.96 -10.09
C MET A 1 12.45 -18.24 -9.23
N THR A 2 12.53 -18.46 -7.92
CA THR A 2 11.61 -17.93 -6.92
C THR A 2 12.12 -16.57 -6.46
N SER A 3 11.28 -15.54 -6.56
CA SER A 3 11.49 -14.20 -5.99
C SER A 3 12.17 -14.30 -4.61
N SER A 4 13.39 -13.75 -4.49
CA SER A 4 14.20 -13.80 -3.27
C SER A 4 13.68 -12.93 -2.13
N TYR A 5 12.50 -12.30 -2.27
CA TYR A 5 11.85 -11.52 -1.23
C TYR A 5 10.32 -11.66 -1.29
N ARG A 6 9.79 -12.88 -1.22
CA ARG A 6 8.44 -13.04 -0.68
C ARG A 6 8.51 -12.88 0.83
N ILE A 7 8.21 -11.68 1.33
CA ILE A 7 7.84 -11.50 2.73
C ILE A 7 6.68 -12.45 2.99
N ASN A 8 6.92 -13.50 3.78
CA ASN A 8 5.87 -14.46 4.10
C ASN A 8 4.96 -13.85 5.17
N TYR A 9 3.93 -13.14 4.72
CA TYR A 9 2.93 -12.50 5.55
C TYR A 9 2.07 -13.50 6.36
N GLN A 10 2.28 -14.81 6.26
CA GLN A 10 1.54 -15.79 7.07
C GLN A 10 2.19 -16.10 8.43
N LEU A 11 3.46 -15.72 8.64
CA LEU A 11 4.27 -16.15 9.80
C LEU A 11 4.65 -15.04 10.80
N ARG A 12 4.14 -13.81 10.68
CA ARG A 12 4.58 -12.66 11.51
C ARG A 12 3.43 -12.00 12.28
N ALA A 13 3.74 -11.47 13.46
CA ALA A 13 2.84 -10.57 14.20
C ALA A 13 2.83 -9.20 13.51
N HIS A 14 2.03 -9.08 12.46
CA HIS A 14 1.86 -7.84 11.70
C HIS A 14 1.25 -6.74 12.54
N LYS A 15 1.53 -5.47 12.17
CA LYS A 15 0.64 -4.37 12.54
C LYS A 15 -0.72 -4.63 11.90
N ARG A 16 -1.60 -5.25 12.68
CA ARG A 16 -2.98 -5.49 12.25
C ARG A 16 -3.71 -4.19 12.43
N ASP A 17 -4.10 -3.57 11.31
CA ASP A 17 -4.90 -2.36 11.37
C ASP A 17 -6.21 -2.66 12.14
N PRO A 18 -6.50 -1.93 13.23
CA PRO A 18 -7.65 -2.24 14.07
C PRO A 18 -9.00 -2.07 13.38
N LEU A 19 -9.12 -1.20 12.38
CA LEU A 19 -10.34 -1.08 11.57
C LEU A 19 -10.52 -2.32 10.69
N ILE A 20 -9.43 -2.81 10.07
CA ILE A 20 -9.47 -4.02 9.25
C ILE A 20 -9.86 -5.24 10.09
N GLU A 21 -9.26 -5.42 11.26
CA GLU A 21 -9.62 -6.52 12.16
C GLU A 21 -11.05 -6.40 12.69
N PHE A 22 -11.52 -5.18 12.95
CA PHE A 22 -12.92 -4.94 13.31
C PHE A 22 -13.87 -5.40 12.19
N ILE A 23 -13.67 -4.95 10.96
CA ILE A 23 -14.51 -5.34 9.80
C ILE A 23 -14.45 -6.85 9.60
N LYS A 24 -13.24 -7.44 9.61
CA LYS A 24 -13.05 -8.88 9.49
C LYS A 24 -13.80 -9.65 10.58
N GLY A 25 -13.78 -9.17 11.82
CA GLY A 25 -14.55 -9.74 12.93
C GLY A 25 -16.05 -9.74 12.67
N LEU A 26 -16.59 -8.66 12.11
CA LEU A 26 -18.02 -8.56 11.75
C LEU A 26 -18.39 -9.56 10.65
N LEU A 27 -17.53 -9.79 9.66
CA LEU A 27 -17.79 -10.75 8.58
C LEU A 27 -17.62 -12.21 8.98
N LEU A 28 -16.98 -12.50 10.13
CA LEU A 28 -16.81 -13.88 10.59
C LEU A 28 -18.13 -14.52 11.00
N THR A 29 -19.05 -13.76 11.60
CA THR A 29 -20.34 -14.30 12.04
C THR A 29 -21.21 -14.79 10.87
N PRO A 30 -21.45 -14.00 9.80
CA PRO A 30 -22.17 -14.50 8.62
C PRO A 30 -21.47 -15.70 7.98
N PHE A 31 -20.13 -15.70 7.91
CA PHE A 31 -19.37 -16.84 7.39
C PHE A 31 -19.71 -18.13 8.16
N ILE A 32 -19.69 -18.11 9.49
CA ILE A 32 -20.00 -19.31 10.29
C ILE A 32 -21.46 -19.77 10.10
N LEU A 33 -22.40 -18.82 9.99
CA LEU A 33 -23.83 -19.13 9.91
C LEU A 33 -24.26 -19.64 8.53
N HIS A 34 -23.68 -19.09 7.47
CA HIS A 34 -24.11 -19.31 6.09
C HIS A 34 -23.13 -20.17 5.28
N ALA A 35 -21.84 -20.24 5.63
CA ALA A 35 -20.85 -21.00 4.90
C ALA A 35 -20.78 -22.46 5.39
N LYS A 36 -21.87 -23.22 5.22
CA LYS A 36 -21.95 -24.62 5.69
C LYS A 36 -21.15 -25.57 4.79
N PRO A 37 -20.40 -26.56 5.34
CA PRO A 37 -19.83 -27.66 4.56
C PRO A 37 -20.93 -28.47 3.84
N ARG A 38 -20.59 -29.17 2.75
CA ARG A 38 -21.58 -30.01 2.04
C ARG A 38 -22.08 -31.10 2.97
N LYS A 39 -23.39 -31.40 2.91
CA LYS A 39 -23.89 -32.64 3.50
C LYS A 39 -23.20 -33.81 2.80
N PRO A 40 -22.69 -34.81 3.52
CA PRO A 40 -22.17 -36.02 2.89
C PRO A 40 -23.31 -36.69 2.11
N VAL A 41 -23.05 -36.98 0.83
CA VAL A 41 -23.95 -37.80 0.01
C VAL A 41 -23.84 -39.22 0.55
N PHE A 42 -24.84 -39.68 1.31
CA PHE A 42 -24.95 -41.08 1.65
C PHE A 42 -25.58 -41.80 0.45
N ASN A 43 -24.77 -42.54 -0.30
CA ASN A 43 -25.29 -43.50 -1.28
C ASN A 43 -26.04 -44.61 -0.53
N SER A 44 -27.36 -44.51 -0.45
CA SER A 44 -28.25 -45.49 0.19
C SER A 44 -28.47 -46.74 -0.68
N SER A 45 -27.49 -47.17 -1.48
CA SER A 45 -27.61 -48.32 -2.38
C SER A 45 -26.91 -49.59 -1.90
N ILE A 46 -26.40 -49.64 -0.66
CA ILE A 46 -25.80 -50.86 -0.10
C ILE A 46 -26.27 -51.13 1.33
N VAL A 47 -27.56 -51.07 1.62
CA VAL A 47 -28.15 -51.89 2.70
C VAL A 47 -29.63 -52.10 2.36
N ASP A 48 -29.93 -53.18 1.64
CA ASP A 48 -31.12 -53.99 1.91
C ASP A 48 -30.96 -55.31 1.14
N GLY A 49 -30.58 -56.34 1.91
CA GLY A 49 -30.64 -57.71 1.42
C GLY A 49 -32.07 -58.19 1.34
N ASN A 50 -32.42 -58.95 0.30
CA ASN A 50 -33.54 -59.87 0.40
C ASN A 50 -33.25 -61.20 -0.32
N LEU A 51 -33.33 -62.26 0.48
CA LEU A 51 -33.39 -63.65 0.09
C LEU A 51 -34.72 -63.93 -0.61
N ASN A 52 -34.73 -64.49 -1.83
CA ASN A 52 -35.36 -65.77 -2.14
C ASN A 52 -35.36 -66.12 -3.64
N SER A 53 -35.45 -67.43 -3.83
CA SER A 53 -35.31 -68.31 -4.98
C SER A 53 -36.32 -68.19 -6.15
N GLN A 54 -35.84 -68.73 -7.29
CA GLN A 54 -36.51 -69.50 -8.35
C GLN A 54 -37.14 -68.80 -9.57
N GLY A 55 -36.57 -69.12 -10.75
CA GLY A 55 -37.31 -69.63 -11.91
C GLY A 55 -37.47 -68.69 -13.12
N GLY A 56 -37.01 -69.12 -14.30
CA GLY A 56 -37.60 -68.69 -15.59
C GLY A 56 -36.65 -68.14 -16.63
N SER A 57 -36.50 -68.90 -17.72
CA SER A 57 -35.84 -68.62 -18.99
C SER A 57 -36.43 -67.44 -19.79
N GLY A 58 -35.60 -66.75 -20.59
CA GLY A 58 -36.09 -66.05 -21.79
C GLY A 58 -35.34 -64.79 -22.24
N SER A 59 -34.52 -64.94 -23.27
CA SER A 59 -34.27 -64.05 -24.44
C SER A 59 -34.71 -62.56 -24.43
N SER A 60 -33.78 -61.74 -24.96
CA SER A 60 -33.94 -60.56 -25.85
C SER A 60 -34.48 -59.24 -25.29
N GLY A 61 -33.72 -58.16 -25.53
CA GLY A 61 -34.27 -56.80 -25.58
C GLY A 61 -33.21 -55.72 -25.34
N ALA A 62 -32.70 -55.15 -26.42
CA ALA A 62 -31.99 -53.87 -26.39
C ALA A 62 -32.95 -52.75 -25.91
N GLY A 63 -32.48 -51.88 -25.03
CA GLY A 63 -33.23 -50.71 -24.58
C GLY A 63 -32.39 -49.90 -23.59
N GLY A 64 -32.05 -48.67 -23.95
CA GLY A 64 -31.04 -47.87 -23.28
C GLY A 64 -31.40 -47.41 -21.87
N GLN A 65 -30.38 -46.95 -21.15
CA GLN A 65 -30.52 -45.98 -20.08
C GLN A 65 -29.20 -45.22 -19.94
N GLN A 66 -29.22 -44.05 -20.56
CA GLN A 66 -28.24 -42.99 -20.45
C GLN A 66 -29.02 -41.80 -19.88
N SER A 67 -29.18 -41.76 -18.56
CA SER A 67 -29.71 -40.59 -17.83
C SER A 67 -29.69 -40.88 -16.33
N ASN A 68 -28.63 -40.45 -15.64
CA ASN A 68 -28.68 -40.22 -14.19
C ASN A 68 -27.55 -39.26 -13.72
N SER A 69 -26.81 -38.61 -14.63
CA SER A 69 -25.71 -37.71 -14.26
C SER A 69 -26.07 -36.23 -14.29
N ASP A 70 -27.20 -35.87 -14.90
CA ASP A 70 -27.54 -34.48 -15.22
C ASP A 70 -28.59 -33.91 -14.25
N ASP A 71 -29.53 -34.74 -13.77
CA ASP A 71 -30.52 -34.32 -12.76
C ASP A 71 -29.89 -34.08 -11.38
N GLU A 72 -28.94 -34.93 -10.96
CA GLU A 72 -28.23 -34.72 -9.70
C GLU A 72 -27.40 -33.42 -9.72
N ARG A 73 -26.75 -33.08 -10.84
CA ARG A 73 -25.95 -31.83 -10.94
C ARG A 73 -26.80 -30.57 -10.85
N ASN A 74 -28.04 -30.60 -11.32
CA ASN A 74 -28.95 -29.46 -11.26
C ASN A 74 -29.46 -29.22 -9.83
N ASP A 75 -29.83 -30.28 -9.11
CA ASP A 75 -30.32 -30.20 -7.73
C ASP A 75 -29.25 -29.65 -6.76
N TYR A 76 -27.97 -30.03 -6.98
CA TYR A 76 -26.84 -29.49 -6.20
C TYR A 76 -26.57 -27.99 -6.42
N GLN A 77 -26.85 -27.45 -7.60
CA GLN A 77 -26.67 -26.03 -7.89
C GLN A 77 -27.84 -25.19 -7.34
N GLU A 78 -29.04 -25.77 -7.27
CA GLU A 78 -30.25 -25.11 -6.75
C GLU A 78 -30.22 -24.87 -5.23
N GLU A 79 -29.63 -25.77 -4.43
CA GLU A 79 -29.46 -25.53 -2.98
C GLU A 79 -28.30 -24.58 -2.62
N GLU A 80 -27.25 -24.51 -3.45
CA GLU A 80 -26.04 -23.72 -3.15
C GLU A 80 -26.22 -22.22 -3.45
N LYS A 81 -26.96 -21.87 -4.48
CA LYS A 81 -27.18 -20.48 -4.89
C LYS A 81 -27.90 -19.63 -3.82
N PRO A 82 -29.01 -20.08 -3.19
CA PRO A 82 -29.66 -19.35 -2.10
C PRO A 82 -28.75 -19.10 -0.90
N MET A 83 -27.84 -20.03 -0.60
CA MET A 83 -26.89 -19.91 0.50
C MET A 83 -25.80 -18.86 0.22
N VAL A 84 -25.24 -18.86 -0.99
CA VAL A 84 -24.26 -17.85 -1.42
C VAL A 84 -24.91 -16.47 -1.48
N ASP A 85 -26.14 -16.38 -1.99
CA ASP A 85 -26.90 -15.14 -2.06
C ASP A 85 -27.20 -14.59 -0.66
N ALA A 86 -27.57 -15.45 0.30
CA ALA A 86 -27.78 -15.04 1.69
C ALA A 86 -26.49 -14.54 2.36
N ASN A 87 -25.36 -15.20 2.13
CA ASN A 87 -24.07 -14.78 2.69
C ASN A 87 -23.60 -13.45 2.08
N LEU A 88 -23.75 -13.29 0.76
CA LEU A 88 -23.49 -12.05 0.05
C LEU A 88 -24.34 -10.91 0.62
N GLN A 89 -25.65 -11.09 0.70
CA GLN A 89 -26.57 -10.09 1.25
C GLN A 89 -26.14 -9.64 2.65
N ARG A 90 -25.74 -10.59 3.51
CA ARG A 90 -25.33 -10.27 4.87
C ARG A 90 -24.00 -9.51 4.92
N TYR A 91 -23.05 -9.84 4.05
CA TYR A 91 -21.81 -9.08 3.93
C TYR A 91 -22.06 -7.66 3.44
N LEU A 92 -22.96 -7.46 2.47
CA LEU A 92 -23.34 -6.12 1.98
C LEU A 92 -23.97 -5.27 3.09
N GLU A 93 -24.91 -5.83 3.85
CA GLU A 93 -25.52 -5.14 5.01
C GLU A 93 -24.49 -4.69 6.05
N ILE A 94 -23.49 -5.53 6.33
CA ILE A 94 -22.41 -5.20 7.26
C ILE A 94 -21.52 -4.11 6.68
N MET A 95 -21.09 -4.24 5.42
CA MET A 95 -20.27 -3.22 4.76
C MET A 95 -20.98 -1.88 4.72
N LYS A 96 -22.28 -1.87 4.42
CA LYS A 96 -23.10 -0.67 4.48
C LYS A 96 -23.19 -0.06 5.89
N SER A 97 -23.31 -0.90 6.91
CA SER A 97 -23.33 -0.45 8.30
C SER A 97 -22.02 0.19 8.71
N VAL A 98 -20.88 -0.38 8.31
CA VAL A 98 -19.55 0.18 8.57
C VAL A 98 -19.35 1.49 7.79
N GLU A 99 -19.78 1.55 6.52
CA GLU A 99 -19.78 2.77 5.71
C GLU A 99 -20.51 3.93 6.41
N VAL A 100 -21.69 3.67 6.98
CA VAL A 100 -22.44 4.67 7.77
C VAL A 100 -21.68 5.10 9.02
N MET A 101 -20.99 4.18 9.71
CA MET A 101 -20.17 4.51 10.88
C MET A 101 -18.94 5.35 10.52
N ILE A 102 -18.31 5.10 9.38
CA ILE A 102 -17.20 5.90 8.86
C ILE A 102 -17.68 7.31 8.55
N GLU A 103 -18.81 7.46 7.87
CA GLU A 103 -19.36 8.78 7.55
C GLU A 103 -19.81 9.55 8.81
N GLU A 104 -20.34 8.86 9.82
CA GLU A 104 -20.56 9.47 11.14
C GLU A 104 -19.25 9.96 11.77
N HIS A 105 -18.19 9.16 11.74
CA HIS A 105 -16.90 9.54 12.29
C HIS A 105 -16.31 10.75 11.56
N ARG A 106 -16.41 10.82 10.22
CA ARG A 106 -16.01 12.00 9.43
C ARG A 106 -16.72 13.27 9.88
N ARG A 107 -18.05 13.22 10.00
CA ARG A 107 -18.85 14.38 10.46
C ARG A 107 -18.52 14.81 11.89
N LYS A 108 -18.15 13.87 12.76
CA LYS A 108 -17.72 14.14 14.15
C LYS A 108 -16.32 14.74 14.20
N ALA A 109 -15.40 14.24 13.38
CA ALA A 109 -14.05 14.78 13.23
C ALA A 109 -14.08 16.23 12.72
N LEU A 110 -14.93 16.54 11.72
CA LEU A 110 -15.12 17.91 11.23
C LEU A 110 -15.64 18.87 12.31
N LYS A 111 -16.36 18.35 13.32
CA LYS A 111 -16.85 19.13 14.47
C LYS A 111 -15.83 19.20 15.63
N GLY A 112 -14.63 18.65 15.46
CA GLY A 112 -13.59 18.61 16.49
C GLY A 112 -13.88 17.65 17.64
N VAL A 113 -14.79 16.69 17.47
CA VAL A 113 -15.18 15.70 18.50
C VAL A 113 -15.18 14.25 17.95
N PRO A 114 -14.10 13.79 17.29
CA PRO A 114 -14.03 12.45 16.68
C PRO A 114 -14.26 11.31 17.68
N GLU A 115 -13.86 11.49 18.94
CA GLU A 115 -14.01 10.55 20.05
C GLU A 115 -15.47 10.25 20.41
N HIS A 116 -16.39 11.13 20.00
CA HIS A 116 -17.82 10.95 20.19
C HIS A 116 -18.50 10.09 19.10
N SER A 117 -17.77 9.62 18.08
CA SER A 117 -18.35 8.70 17.08
C SER A 117 -18.47 7.27 17.61
N ARG A 118 -19.45 6.52 17.11
CA ARG A 118 -19.56 5.08 17.42
C ARG A 118 -18.32 4.29 17.00
N LEU A 119 -17.73 4.64 15.85
CA LEU A 119 -16.55 3.96 15.33
C LEU A 119 -15.35 4.11 16.26
N HIS A 120 -15.08 5.33 16.74
CA HIS A 120 -13.95 5.57 17.66
C HIS A 120 -14.13 4.84 18.99
N ARG A 121 -15.35 4.76 19.53
CA ARG A 121 -15.60 4.03 20.79
C ARG A 121 -15.27 2.53 20.69
N ILE A 122 -15.42 1.94 19.49
CA ILE A 122 -15.14 0.52 19.23
C ILE A 122 -13.68 0.32 18.78
N VAL A 123 -13.16 1.27 18.00
CA VAL A 123 -11.80 1.27 17.45
C VAL A 123 -11.12 2.59 17.84
N PRO A 124 -10.60 2.75 19.08
CA PRO A 124 -10.07 4.02 19.57
C PRO A 124 -8.87 4.56 18.78
N SER A 125 -8.15 3.68 18.08
CA SER A 125 -7.01 4.00 17.23
C SER A 125 -7.38 4.31 15.77
N VAL A 126 -8.67 4.38 15.45
CA VAL A 126 -9.13 4.75 14.10
C VAL A 126 -8.64 6.14 13.74
N ALA A 127 -8.10 6.27 12.52
CA ALA A 127 -7.64 7.55 11.99
C ALA A 127 -8.79 8.35 11.36
N SER A 128 -8.49 9.58 10.98
CA SER A 128 -9.39 10.41 10.18
C SER A 128 -9.62 9.81 8.79
N PHE A 129 -10.78 10.11 8.18
CA PHE A 129 -11.07 9.76 6.79
C PHE A 129 -11.35 11.03 5.99
N PHE A 130 -10.66 11.18 4.85
CA PHE A 130 -10.77 12.39 4.02
C PHE A 130 -11.93 12.32 3.02
N THR A 131 -12.33 11.11 2.61
CA THR A 131 -13.44 10.85 1.69
C THR A 131 -14.48 9.93 2.34
N PRO A 132 -15.74 9.93 1.87
CA PRO A 132 -16.64 8.81 2.17
C PRO A 132 -16.03 7.52 1.60
N LEU A 133 -16.38 6.36 2.16
CA LEU A 133 -15.88 5.06 1.67
C LEU A 133 -17.06 4.17 1.28
N PRO A 134 -17.36 3.98 -0.02
CA PRO A 134 -18.48 3.16 -0.49
C PRO A 134 -18.17 1.67 -0.35
N LEU A 135 -18.12 1.17 0.89
CA LEU A 135 -17.70 -0.20 1.21
C LEU A 135 -18.62 -1.26 0.62
N GLU A 136 -19.92 -0.96 0.53
CA GLU A 136 -20.90 -1.88 -0.08
C GLU A 136 -20.59 -2.11 -1.57
N ALA A 137 -20.37 -1.03 -2.33
CA ALA A 137 -20.02 -1.10 -3.74
C ALA A 137 -18.64 -1.74 -3.97
N ALA A 138 -17.66 -1.39 -3.14
CA ALA A 138 -16.33 -1.99 -3.19
C ALA A 138 -16.34 -3.49 -2.87
N PHE A 139 -17.21 -3.93 -1.95
CA PHE A 139 -17.38 -5.36 -1.68
C PHE A 139 -17.98 -6.10 -2.87
N LEU A 140 -18.98 -5.52 -3.55
CA LEU A 140 -19.57 -6.11 -4.75
C LEU A 140 -18.52 -6.32 -5.84
N ASP A 141 -17.69 -5.31 -6.10
CA ASP A 141 -16.61 -5.39 -7.08
C ASP A 141 -15.58 -6.48 -6.72
N ALA A 142 -15.11 -6.49 -5.47
CA ALA A 142 -14.19 -7.53 -4.99
C ALA A 142 -14.81 -8.94 -5.04
N ASN A 143 -16.10 -9.06 -4.72
CA ASN A 143 -16.82 -10.32 -4.77
C ASN A 143 -17.01 -10.82 -6.21
N ALA A 144 -17.24 -9.94 -7.18
CA ALA A 144 -17.32 -10.32 -8.59
C ALA A 144 -16.00 -10.91 -9.12
N LYS A 145 -14.85 -10.41 -8.63
CA LYS A 145 -13.51 -10.87 -9.01
C LYS A 145 -13.08 -12.15 -8.30
N HIS A 146 -13.46 -12.31 -7.04
CA HIS A 146 -12.86 -13.32 -6.15
C HIS A 146 -13.85 -14.26 -5.47
N SER A 147 -15.15 -14.13 -5.76
CA SER A 147 -16.23 -14.96 -5.21
C SER A 147 -16.13 -15.12 -3.69
N ILE A 148 -15.87 -14.01 -2.99
CA ILE A 148 -15.63 -13.97 -1.54
C ILE A 148 -16.77 -14.64 -0.76
N ALA A 149 -18.01 -14.31 -1.11
CA ALA A 149 -19.22 -14.85 -0.49
C ALA A 149 -19.44 -16.34 -0.72
N ALA A 150 -18.85 -16.92 -1.77
CA ALA A 150 -18.99 -18.33 -2.12
C ALA A 150 -18.03 -19.25 -1.33
N ARG A 151 -17.07 -18.70 -0.58
CA ARG A 151 -16.11 -19.50 0.20
C ARG A 151 -16.81 -20.20 1.36
N ARG A 152 -16.43 -21.46 1.61
CA ARG A 152 -17.03 -22.33 2.65
C ARG A 152 -16.08 -22.70 3.78
N PHE A 153 -14.78 -22.69 3.51
CA PHE A 153 -13.77 -23.17 4.44
C PHE A 153 -12.80 -22.07 4.89
N VAL A 154 -12.76 -20.96 4.14
CA VAL A 154 -11.85 -19.84 4.39
C VAL A 154 -12.69 -18.57 4.49
N PRO A 155 -12.76 -17.92 5.66
CA PRO A 155 -13.46 -16.64 5.80
C PRO A 155 -12.74 -15.52 5.04
N PRO A 156 -13.37 -14.35 4.87
CA PRO A 156 -12.67 -13.14 4.44
C PRO A 156 -11.44 -12.90 5.33
N SER A 157 -10.27 -12.79 4.69
CA SER A 157 -8.97 -12.58 5.31
C SER A 157 -8.70 -11.10 5.54
N PHE A 158 -7.67 -10.79 6.32
CA PHE A 158 -7.18 -9.40 6.48
C PHE A 158 -6.89 -8.73 5.13
N ASN A 159 -6.27 -9.47 4.20
CA ASN A 159 -5.94 -8.96 2.88
C ASN A 159 -7.17 -8.75 1.99
N ASP A 160 -8.22 -9.56 2.14
CA ASP A 160 -9.49 -9.32 1.43
C ASP A 160 -10.06 -7.95 1.84
N ILE A 161 -10.14 -7.69 3.14
CA ILE A 161 -10.66 -6.43 3.67
C ILE A 161 -9.76 -5.24 3.29
N ARG A 162 -8.44 -5.41 3.37
CA ARG A 162 -7.47 -4.39 2.93
C ARG A 162 -7.69 -3.99 1.47
N ARG A 163 -7.86 -4.98 0.57
CA ARG A 163 -8.11 -4.74 -0.85
C ARG A 163 -9.46 -4.06 -1.07
N ILE A 164 -10.52 -4.50 -0.38
CA ILE A 164 -11.84 -3.85 -0.44
C ILE A 164 -11.76 -2.38 0.00
N LEU A 165 -10.99 -2.07 1.05
CA LEU A 165 -10.76 -0.69 1.49
C LEU A 165 -9.99 0.12 0.44
N ASN A 166 -8.97 -0.46 -0.21
CA ASN A 166 -8.27 0.20 -1.32
C ASN A 166 -9.25 0.51 -2.47
N THR A 167 -10.07 -0.45 -2.90
CA THR A 167 -11.08 -0.25 -3.94
C THR A 167 -12.10 0.81 -3.55
N ALA A 168 -12.60 0.80 -2.31
CA ALA A 168 -13.51 1.85 -1.82
C ALA A 168 -12.84 3.23 -1.83
N GLN A 169 -11.57 3.31 -1.46
CA GLN A 169 -10.82 4.56 -1.45
C GLN A 169 -10.59 5.10 -2.87
N VAL A 170 -10.27 4.22 -3.83
CA VAL A 170 -10.14 4.54 -5.25
C VAL A 170 -11.46 5.07 -5.81
N MET A 171 -12.58 4.35 -5.58
CA MET A 171 -13.91 4.75 -6.01
C MET A 171 -14.30 6.13 -5.46
N ALA A 172 -13.96 6.40 -4.20
CA ALA A 172 -14.33 7.64 -3.53
C ALA A 172 -13.52 8.85 -3.97
N ILE A 173 -12.21 8.69 -4.21
CA ILE A 173 -11.30 9.80 -4.47
C ILE A 173 -11.21 10.16 -5.95
N ALA A 174 -11.49 9.22 -6.86
CA ALA A 174 -11.32 9.41 -8.31
C ALA A 174 -11.93 10.72 -8.88
N PRO A 175 -13.11 11.20 -8.43
CA PRO A 175 -13.67 12.45 -8.97
C PRO A 175 -12.93 13.72 -8.57
N THR A 176 -12.18 13.69 -7.46
CA THR A 176 -11.55 14.88 -6.86
C THR A 176 -10.02 14.77 -6.78
N ILE A 177 -9.45 13.61 -7.12
CA ILE A 177 -8.02 13.38 -7.06
C ILE A 177 -7.25 14.36 -7.95
N SER A 178 -6.22 14.97 -7.38
CA SER A 178 -5.35 15.92 -8.08
C SER A 178 -3.86 15.62 -7.87
N LEU A 179 -3.53 14.92 -6.78
CA LEU A 179 -2.19 14.47 -6.45
C LEU A 179 -2.21 12.98 -6.08
N ILE A 180 -1.35 12.21 -6.73
CA ILE A 180 -1.03 10.85 -6.34
C ILE A 180 0.45 10.75 -6.05
N THR A 181 0.78 10.23 -4.87
CA THR A 181 2.15 9.99 -4.46
C THR A 181 2.38 8.50 -4.27
N PHE A 182 3.56 8.03 -4.65
CA PHE A 182 3.95 6.63 -4.54
C PHE A 182 5.18 6.55 -3.66
N ASP A 183 5.20 5.59 -2.75
CA ASP A 183 6.46 5.07 -2.26
C ASP A 183 7.27 4.51 -3.44
N GLY A 184 8.59 4.66 -3.40
CA GLY A 184 9.46 4.11 -4.42
C GLY A 184 9.56 2.59 -4.31
N ASP A 185 10.33 2.15 -3.32
CA ASP A 185 10.73 0.75 -3.18
C ASP A 185 9.54 -0.10 -2.69
N MET A 186 9.43 -1.35 -3.15
CA MET A 186 8.32 -2.29 -2.89
C MET A 186 6.92 -1.87 -3.38
N THR A 187 6.77 -0.65 -3.92
CA THR A 187 5.50 -0.14 -4.46
C THR A 187 5.54 0.06 -5.97
N LEU A 188 6.62 0.62 -6.51
CA LEU A 188 6.78 0.83 -7.96
C LEU A 188 7.70 -0.20 -8.64
N TYR A 189 8.65 -0.75 -7.89
CA TYR A 189 9.58 -1.76 -8.34
C TYR A 189 10.10 -2.58 -7.15
N ASP A 190 10.69 -3.73 -7.43
CA ASP A 190 11.24 -4.61 -6.39
C ASP A 190 12.40 -3.94 -5.64
N ASP A 191 12.65 -4.38 -4.42
CA ASP A 191 13.59 -3.74 -3.48
C ASP A 191 15.00 -3.72 -4.07
N GLY A 192 15.62 -2.53 -4.04
CA GLY A 192 16.95 -2.29 -4.62
C GLY A 192 17.04 -2.41 -6.14
N THR A 193 15.92 -2.55 -6.87
CA THR A 193 15.91 -2.61 -8.33
C THR A 193 15.64 -1.25 -8.98
N SER A 194 15.80 -1.18 -10.30
CA SER A 194 15.51 0.03 -11.09
C SER A 194 14.30 -0.19 -11.99
N PHE A 195 13.65 0.91 -12.36
CA PHE A 195 12.52 0.92 -13.27
C PHE A 195 12.97 0.47 -14.66
N THR A 196 12.41 -0.64 -15.17
CA THR A 196 12.67 -1.13 -16.52
C THR A 196 11.64 -0.59 -17.52
N GLU A 197 12.00 -0.49 -18.79
CA GLU A 197 11.08 -0.01 -19.85
C GLU A 197 9.88 -0.92 -20.07
N THR A 198 9.96 -2.18 -19.63
CA THR A 198 8.89 -3.19 -19.77
C THR A 198 7.94 -3.20 -18.58
N ASN A 199 8.10 -2.31 -17.60
CA ASN A 199 7.26 -2.30 -16.41
C ASN A 199 5.85 -1.81 -16.77
N THR A 200 4.84 -2.60 -16.37
CA THR A 200 3.43 -2.43 -16.68
C THR A 200 2.81 -1.18 -16.06
N LEU A 201 3.47 -0.57 -15.07
CA LEU A 201 3.03 0.67 -14.45
C LEU A 201 3.26 1.90 -15.34
N ILE A 202 4.18 1.88 -16.31
CA ILE A 202 4.50 3.10 -17.10
C ILE A 202 3.27 3.64 -17.85
N PRO A 203 2.52 2.84 -18.62
CA PRO A 203 1.34 3.33 -19.31
C PRO A 203 0.29 3.89 -18.35
N LEU A 204 0.16 3.30 -17.16
CA LEU A 204 -0.76 3.76 -16.12
C LEU A 204 -0.33 5.12 -15.58
N LEU A 205 0.95 5.31 -15.23
CA LEU A 205 1.48 6.61 -14.78
C LEU A 205 1.29 7.71 -15.83
N ILE A 206 1.51 7.40 -17.12
CA ILE A 206 1.24 8.33 -18.22
C ILE A 206 -0.25 8.69 -18.28
N THR A 207 -1.13 7.70 -18.09
CA THR A 207 -2.59 7.90 -18.09
C THR A 207 -3.02 8.83 -16.94
N LEU A 208 -2.45 8.66 -15.74
CA LEU A 208 -2.70 9.57 -14.61
C LEU A 208 -2.32 11.01 -14.95
N MET A 209 -1.13 11.22 -15.52
CA MET A 209 -0.69 12.57 -15.92
C MET A 209 -1.60 13.16 -17.01
N ARG A 210 -2.06 12.35 -17.97
CA ARG A 210 -3.00 12.78 -19.03
C ARG A 210 -4.37 13.15 -18.47
N ALA A 211 -4.81 12.47 -17.42
CA ALA A 211 -6.00 12.85 -16.66
C ALA A 211 -5.81 14.14 -15.82
N GLY A 212 -4.64 14.80 -15.91
CA GLY A 212 -4.36 16.06 -15.25
C GLY A 212 -3.84 15.91 -13.81
N LEU A 213 -3.60 14.69 -13.34
CA LEU A 213 -3.06 14.46 -12.00
C LEU A 213 -1.59 14.84 -11.95
N ARG A 214 -1.14 15.31 -10.78
CA ARG A 214 0.26 15.39 -10.43
C ARG A 214 0.69 14.07 -9.82
N VAL A 215 1.79 13.52 -10.32
CA VAL A 215 2.33 12.22 -9.92
C VAL A 215 3.67 12.45 -9.23
N ALA A 216 3.85 11.95 -8.01
CA ALA A 216 5.12 12.09 -7.30
C ALA A 216 5.61 10.74 -6.77
N ILE A 217 6.92 10.48 -6.88
CA ILE A 217 7.60 9.39 -6.17
C ILE A 217 8.22 9.98 -4.91
N VAL A 218 7.93 9.41 -3.74
CA VAL A 218 8.52 9.76 -2.46
C VAL A 218 9.41 8.59 -2.02
N THR A 219 10.69 8.84 -1.78
CA THR A 219 11.67 7.78 -1.53
C THR A 219 12.62 8.14 -0.39
N ALA A 220 12.98 7.16 0.44
CA ALA A 220 13.99 7.32 1.48
C ALA A 220 15.39 7.57 0.89
N ALA A 221 15.66 7.07 -0.33
CA ALA A 221 16.91 7.36 -1.04
C ALA A 221 17.17 8.88 -1.15
N GLY A 222 18.19 9.36 -0.44
CA GLY A 222 18.61 10.75 -0.39
C GLY A 222 19.97 11.00 -1.02
N TYR A 223 20.01 11.83 -2.07
CA TYR A 223 21.21 12.32 -2.76
C TYR A 223 21.09 13.85 -2.91
N PRO A 224 21.82 14.65 -2.12
CA PRO A 224 21.63 16.10 -2.09
C PRO A 224 21.87 16.76 -3.44
N GLY A 225 20.81 17.26 -4.08
CA GLY A 225 20.85 17.96 -5.37
C GLY A 225 21.31 17.12 -6.58
N ASP A 226 21.69 15.86 -6.37
CA ASP A 226 22.24 14.98 -7.41
C ASP A 226 21.12 14.21 -8.11
N ALA A 227 20.59 14.81 -9.17
CA ALA A 227 19.54 14.21 -10.00
C ALA A 227 19.98 12.89 -10.65
N SER A 228 21.27 12.71 -10.95
CA SER A 228 21.76 11.59 -11.76
C SER A 228 21.48 10.22 -11.12
N LYS A 229 21.57 10.13 -9.79
CA LYS A 229 21.28 8.89 -9.05
C LYS A 229 19.80 8.54 -9.01
N TYR A 230 18.93 9.55 -8.99
CA TYR A 230 17.49 9.33 -9.12
C TYR A 230 17.14 8.92 -10.56
N GLU A 231 17.77 9.55 -11.54
CA GLU A 231 17.61 9.22 -12.97
C GLU A 231 18.06 7.79 -13.28
N GLU A 232 19.15 7.31 -12.66
CA GLU A 232 19.61 5.93 -12.81
C GLU A 232 18.54 4.92 -12.37
N ARG A 233 17.94 5.12 -11.18
CA ARG A 233 16.86 4.24 -10.70
C ARG A 233 15.61 4.31 -11.56
N LEU A 234 15.35 5.46 -12.18
CA LEU A 234 14.15 5.71 -12.98
C LEU A 234 14.41 5.66 -14.49
N ALA A 235 15.56 5.14 -14.92
CA ALA A 235 16.03 5.27 -16.29
C ALA A 235 15.03 4.71 -17.32
N GLY A 236 14.43 3.54 -17.04
CA GLY A 236 13.42 2.95 -17.93
C GLY A 236 12.13 3.76 -18.01
N LEU A 237 11.72 4.40 -16.91
CA LEU A 237 10.56 5.29 -16.89
C LEU A 237 10.82 6.56 -17.72
N LEU A 238 11.94 7.23 -17.47
CA LEU A 238 12.31 8.47 -18.16
C LEU A 238 12.53 8.24 -19.66
N ARG A 239 13.17 7.13 -20.03
CA ARG A 239 13.32 6.75 -21.45
C ARG A 239 11.98 6.45 -22.09
N SER A 240 11.06 5.80 -21.38
CA SER A 240 9.71 5.58 -21.90
C SER A 240 8.93 6.87 -22.09
N PHE A 241 9.07 7.85 -21.19
CA PHE A 241 8.50 9.20 -21.39
C PHE A 241 9.07 9.88 -22.64
N GLN A 242 10.38 9.78 -22.85
CA GLN A 242 11.04 10.29 -24.06
C GLN A 242 10.55 9.59 -25.33
N ASN A 243 10.46 8.25 -25.32
CA ASN A 243 10.02 7.45 -26.45
C ASN A 243 8.54 7.71 -26.82
N ASN A 244 7.69 7.98 -25.82
CA ASN A 244 6.30 8.39 -26.00
C ASN A 244 6.16 9.88 -26.35
N LYS A 245 7.26 10.63 -26.46
CA LYS A 245 7.30 12.05 -26.82
C LYS A 245 6.35 12.91 -25.98
N LEU A 246 6.33 12.69 -24.67
CA LEU A 246 5.47 13.45 -23.78
C LEU A 246 5.80 14.95 -23.87
N SER A 247 4.76 15.80 -23.88
CA SER A 247 4.92 17.25 -23.93
C SER A 247 5.48 17.79 -22.61
N GLU A 248 6.10 18.98 -22.65
CA GLU A 248 6.62 19.64 -21.45
C GLU A 248 5.54 19.80 -20.38
N LYS A 249 4.33 20.25 -20.75
CA LYS A 249 3.17 20.41 -19.85
C LYS A 249 2.79 19.10 -19.14
N LEU A 250 3.00 17.95 -19.78
CA LEU A 250 2.72 16.64 -19.19
C LEU A 250 3.86 16.20 -18.25
N LEU A 251 5.12 16.40 -18.66
CA LEU A 251 6.29 16.09 -17.84
C LEU A 251 6.35 16.92 -16.56
N GLU A 252 5.91 18.19 -16.61
CA GLU A 252 5.82 19.07 -15.44
C GLU A 252 4.83 18.59 -14.36
N ARG A 253 4.06 17.53 -14.64
CA ARG A 253 3.19 16.87 -13.65
C ARG A 253 3.91 15.77 -12.87
N PHE A 254 5.12 15.38 -13.25
CA PHE A 254 5.87 14.31 -12.60
C PHE A 254 6.97 14.84 -11.68
N TYR A 255 7.00 14.36 -10.44
CA TYR A 255 7.91 14.79 -9.39
C TYR A 255 8.61 13.61 -8.72
N VAL A 256 9.80 13.86 -8.19
CA VAL A 256 10.52 12.92 -7.32
C VAL A 256 10.94 13.67 -6.08
N LEU A 257 10.53 13.19 -4.90
CA LEU A 257 10.92 13.70 -3.60
C LEU A 257 11.81 12.67 -2.90
N GLY A 258 13.10 12.95 -2.89
CA GLY A 258 14.11 12.10 -2.29
C GLY A 258 14.47 12.46 -0.85
N GLY A 259 15.06 11.50 -0.15
CA GLY A 259 15.42 11.62 1.26
C GLY A 259 14.19 11.91 2.11
N GLU A 260 13.10 11.19 1.89
CA GLU A 260 11.79 11.32 2.55
C GLU A 260 11.05 12.62 2.24
N CYS A 261 11.65 13.77 2.54
CA CYS A 261 11.08 15.09 2.32
C CYS A 261 12.11 16.14 1.89
N ASN A 262 13.36 15.74 1.62
CA ASN A 262 14.50 16.67 1.61
C ASN A 262 14.88 17.20 0.23
N TYR A 263 14.67 16.44 -0.85
CA TYR A 263 15.20 16.80 -2.18
C TYR A 263 14.12 16.66 -3.25
N LEU A 264 13.54 17.77 -3.68
CA LEU A 264 12.48 17.77 -4.70
C LEU A 264 13.08 17.96 -6.10
N PHE A 265 12.61 17.12 -7.04
CA PHE A 265 12.93 17.20 -8.44
C PHE A 265 11.66 17.21 -9.27
N ARG A 266 11.69 17.94 -10.40
CA ARG A 266 10.62 17.96 -11.39
C ARG A 266 11.12 17.39 -12.71
N CYS A 267 10.29 16.58 -13.35
CA CYS A 267 10.60 16.04 -14.66
C CYS A 267 10.39 17.11 -15.76
N GLY A 268 11.19 17.04 -16.81
CA GLY A 268 11.09 17.95 -17.96
C GLY A 268 12.11 17.59 -19.04
N TRP A 269 12.01 18.27 -20.18
CA TRP A 269 13.04 18.19 -21.21
C TRP A 269 14.28 19.00 -20.80
N LYS A 270 15.45 18.37 -20.86
CA LYS A 270 16.74 19.03 -20.62
C LYS A 270 17.77 18.67 -21.70
N LYS A 271 18.87 19.40 -21.74
CA LYS A 271 20.01 19.06 -22.58
C LYS A 271 20.92 18.08 -21.85
N SER A 272 21.27 16.97 -22.50
CA SER A 272 22.26 16.03 -22.00
C SER A 272 23.64 16.70 -21.96
N ASP A 273 24.30 16.70 -20.81
CA ASP A 273 25.66 17.24 -20.67
C ASP A 273 26.69 16.45 -21.51
N ALA A 274 26.43 15.17 -21.74
CA ALA A 274 27.32 14.28 -22.48
C ALA A 274 27.18 14.40 -24.00
N THR A 275 25.97 14.63 -24.51
CA THR A 275 25.67 14.55 -25.96
C THR A 275 25.09 15.84 -26.55
N GLY A 276 24.61 16.78 -25.73
CA GLY A 276 23.91 17.98 -26.19
C GLY A 276 22.50 17.73 -26.76
N GLU A 277 22.05 16.47 -26.76
CA GLU A 277 20.73 16.08 -27.24
C GLU A 277 19.64 16.41 -26.22
N SER A 278 18.41 16.57 -26.70
CA SER A 278 17.24 16.77 -25.84
C SER A 278 16.85 15.42 -25.23
N VAL A 279 16.86 15.35 -23.91
CA VAL A 279 16.52 14.15 -23.13
C VAL A 279 15.49 14.48 -22.06
N VAL A 280 14.69 13.50 -21.67
CA VAL A 280 13.81 13.65 -20.50
C VAL A 280 14.63 13.37 -19.24
N GLY A 281 14.58 14.28 -18.27
CA GLY A 281 15.33 14.16 -17.02
C GLY A 281 14.66 14.87 -15.86
N LEU A 282 15.38 14.93 -14.75
CA LEU A 282 15.00 15.53 -13.49
C LEU A 282 15.79 16.82 -13.26
N THR A 283 15.08 17.88 -12.89
CA THR A 283 15.67 19.17 -12.49
C THR A 283 15.40 19.39 -11.01
N TYR A 284 16.47 19.67 -10.25
CA TYR A 284 16.38 19.94 -8.81
C TYR A 284 15.67 21.27 -8.53
N ILE A 285 14.71 21.26 -7.62
CA ILE A 285 14.00 22.44 -7.14
C ILE A 285 14.63 22.88 -5.82
N GLN A 286 14.98 24.16 -5.71
CA GLN A 286 15.62 24.69 -4.51
C GLN A 286 14.68 24.66 -3.30
N PRO A 287 15.16 24.28 -2.10
CA PRO A 287 14.38 24.18 -0.87
C PRO A 287 13.45 25.36 -0.59
N GLU A 288 13.92 26.59 -0.81
CA GLU A 288 13.19 27.83 -0.53
C GLU A 288 11.92 27.98 -1.38
N SER A 289 11.82 27.23 -2.49
CA SER A 289 10.66 27.26 -3.38
C SER A 289 9.50 26.40 -2.91
N TYR A 290 9.76 25.37 -2.09
CA TYR A 290 8.75 24.34 -1.77
C TYR A 290 8.67 23.97 -0.30
N GLN A 291 9.76 24.10 0.47
CA GLN A 291 9.77 23.76 1.88
C GLN A 291 9.07 24.83 2.72
N PRO A 292 8.28 24.43 3.73
CA PRO A 292 7.64 25.37 4.64
C PRO A 292 8.68 26.04 5.57
N ALA A 293 8.34 27.21 6.12
CA ALA A 293 9.25 28.02 6.93
C ALA A 293 9.77 27.25 8.16
N GLU A 294 8.93 26.40 8.76
CA GLU A 294 9.27 25.55 9.88
C GLU A 294 10.37 24.54 9.54
N MET A 295 10.38 24.04 8.30
CA MET A 295 11.39 23.10 7.80
C MET A 295 12.70 23.83 7.46
N LEU A 296 12.61 25.02 6.86
CA LEU A 296 13.76 25.87 6.57
C LEU A 296 14.44 26.39 7.85
N ALA A 297 13.70 26.47 8.95
CA ALA A 297 14.22 26.87 10.27
C ALA A 297 15.01 25.75 10.98
N TRP A 298 15.04 24.52 10.46
CA TRP A 298 15.86 23.45 11.02
C TRP A 298 17.35 23.78 10.84
N SER A 299 18.01 24.16 11.93
CA SER A 299 19.41 24.56 11.89
C SER A 299 20.31 23.39 11.49
N HIS A 300 21.43 23.70 10.83
CA HIS A 300 22.38 22.67 10.44
C HIS A 300 22.99 21.99 11.67
N GLU A 301 23.23 22.78 12.72
CA GLU A 301 23.79 22.36 13.99
C GLU A 301 22.87 21.34 14.68
N ASP A 302 21.58 21.64 14.80
CA ASP A 302 20.62 20.74 15.45
C ASP A 302 20.47 19.42 14.68
N ILE A 303 20.53 19.48 13.34
CA ILE A 303 20.53 18.29 12.49
C ILE A 303 21.78 17.44 12.73
N GLN A 304 22.97 18.06 12.74
CA GLN A 304 24.21 17.31 12.96
C GLN A 304 24.25 16.69 14.35
N GLU A 305 23.84 17.42 15.39
CA GLU A 305 23.78 16.89 16.75
C GLU A 305 22.83 15.67 16.86
N LEU A 306 21.65 15.73 16.24
CA LEU A 306 20.71 14.60 16.25
C LEU A 306 21.31 13.38 15.52
N LEU A 307 21.94 13.59 14.37
CA LEU A 307 22.58 12.54 13.61
C LEU A 307 23.82 11.98 14.34
N ASP A 308 24.53 12.77 15.13
CA ASP A 308 25.65 12.30 15.95
C ASP A 308 25.19 11.34 17.04
N VAL A 309 24.06 11.66 17.69
CA VAL A 309 23.43 10.76 18.67
C VAL A 309 22.98 9.45 18.01
N ALA A 310 22.39 9.53 16.81
CA ALA A 310 22.02 8.35 16.04
C ALA A 310 23.26 7.50 15.67
N GLU A 311 24.31 8.15 15.18
CA GLU A 311 25.55 7.50 14.76
C GLU A 311 26.25 6.80 15.94
N GLU A 312 26.31 7.45 17.10
CA GLU A 312 26.85 6.89 18.33
C GLU A 312 26.09 5.61 18.73
N ASN A 313 24.76 5.65 18.71
CA ASN A 313 23.94 4.49 19.06
C ASN A 313 24.10 3.36 18.04
N LEU A 314 24.11 3.67 16.74
CA LEU A 314 24.32 2.66 15.69
C LEU A 314 25.71 2.01 15.80
N LYS A 315 26.76 2.78 16.08
CA LYS A 315 28.11 2.24 16.36
C LYS A 315 28.08 1.28 17.55
N ARG A 316 27.41 1.66 18.64
CA ARG A 316 27.23 0.80 19.81
C ARG A 316 26.52 -0.51 19.45
N SER A 317 25.44 -0.45 18.68
CA SER A 317 24.70 -1.64 18.23
C SER A 317 25.56 -2.55 17.34
N VAL A 318 26.31 -1.97 16.41
CA VAL A 318 27.26 -2.72 15.55
C VAL A 318 28.31 -3.45 16.40
N THR A 319 28.91 -2.78 17.38
CA THR A 319 29.89 -3.41 18.28
C THR A 319 29.25 -4.47 19.18
N ALA A 320 28.12 -4.16 19.83
CA ALA A 320 27.47 -5.04 20.79
C ALA A 320 26.95 -6.35 20.17
N MET A 321 26.44 -6.29 18.93
CA MET A 321 25.96 -7.46 18.19
C MET A 321 27.01 -8.06 17.24
N ASN A 322 28.24 -7.53 17.23
CA ASN A 322 29.32 -7.93 16.33
C ASN A 322 28.90 -7.97 14.86
N LEU A 323 28.19 -6.92 14.41
CA LEU A 323 27.68 -6.83 13.05
C LEU A 323 28.82 -6.58 12.06
N LYS A 324 28.80 -7.29 10.94
CA LYS A 324 29.68 -7.01 9.79
C LYS A 324 29.13 -5.85 8.98
N ALA A 325 29.05 -4.68 9.59
CA ALA A 325 28.47 -3.47 9.03
C ALA A 325 29.39 -2.27 9.24
N MET A 326 29.28 -1.29 8.36
CA MET A 326 29.96 0.00 8.48
C MET A 326 28.93 1.12 8.58
N ILE A 327 29.32 2.22 9.20
CA ILE A 327 28.50 3.43 9.29
C ILE A 327 28.60 4.20 7.98
N LEU A 328 27.46 4.67 7.48
CA LEU A 328 27.37 5.62 6.37
C LEU A 328 26.69 6.91 6.84
N ARG A 329 27.45 8.01 6.89
CA ARG A 329 26.95 9.34 7.25
C ARG A 329 26.73 10.19 5.99
N LYS A 330 25.59 10.87 5.92
CA LYS A 330 25.21 11.85 4.90
C LYS A 330 24.84 13.18 5.56
N SER A 331 24.54 14.20 4.77
CA SER A 331 24.16 15.54 5.27
C SER A 331 22.88 15.53 6.12
N ARG A 332 21.90 14.68 5.78
CA ARG A 332 20.58 14.59 6.43
C ARG A 332 20.19 13.16 6.79
N ALA A 333 21.17 12.25 6.88
CA ALA A 333 20.92 10.87 7.20
C ALA A 333 22.17 10.19 7.78
N VAL A 334 21.98 9.15 8.59
CA VAL A 334 23.05 8.23 9.01
C VAL A 334 22.52 6.81 9.09
N GLY A 335 23.32 5.83 8.71
CA GLY A 335 22.88 4.44 8.70
C GLY A 335 24.01 3.44 8.86
N ILE A 336 23.65 2.17 8.92
CA ILE A 336 24.57 1.04 8.85
C ILE A 336 24.33 0.25 7.56
N VAL A 337 25.40 -0.06 6.84
CA VAL A 337 25.36 -0.87 5.62
C VAL A 337 26.27 -2.09 5.78
N PRO A 338 25.90 -3.26 5.23
CA PRO A 338 26.70 -4.48 5.37
C PRO A 338 28.02 -4.38 4.60
N ILE A 339 29.10 -4.87 5.20
CA ILE A 339 30.42 -4.95 4.57
C ILE A 339 30.43 -6.12 3.57
N ASN A 340 31.11 -5.94 2.43
CA ASN A 340 31.28 -6.96 1.38
C ASN A 340 29.96 -7.56 0.87
N ASN A 341 28.88 -6.76 0.81
CA ASN A 341 27.53 -7.22 0.44
C ASN A 341 27.04 -8.40 1.29
N GLY A 342 27.46 -8.45 2.57
CA GLY A 342 26.95 -9.42 3.53
C GLY A 342 25.45 -9.25 3.80
N LYS A 343 24.90 -10.18 4.59
CA LYS A 343 23.54 -10.08 5.11
C LYS A 343 23.54 -9.87 6.61
N ILE A 344 22.68 -8.98 7.07
CA ILE A 344 22.39 -8.77 8.50
C ILE A 344 21.03 -9.40 8.80
N ALA A 345 20.89 -10.11 9.91
CA ALA A 345 19.61 -10.71 10.27
C ALA A 345 18.56 -9.62 10.53
N ARG A 346 17.30 -9.88 10.16
CA ARG A 346 16.20 -8.91 10.31
C ARG A 346 16.05 -8.46 11.75
N GLU A 347 16.19 -9.38 12.70
CA GLU A 347 16.08 -9.14 14.13
C GLU A 347 17.17 -8.19 14.63
N GLN A 348 18.39 -8.31 14.08
CA GLN A 348 19.49 -7.40 14.42
C GLN A 348 19.26 -6.00 13.84
N LEU A 349 18.72 -5.91 12.63
CA LEU A 349 18.33 -4.64 12.03
C LEU A 349 17.17 -3.99 12.81
N ASP A 350 16.16 -4.76 13.22
CA ASP A 350 15.03 -4.27 14.02
C ASP A 350 15.50 -3.81 15.41
N GLU A 351 16.44 -4.51 16.05
CA GLU A 351 17.09 -4.07 17.29
C GLU A 351 17.80 -2.72 17.10
N CYS A 352 18.59 -2.57 16.04
CA CYS A 352 19.23 -1.30 15.69
C CYS A 352 18.21 -0.17 15.52
N VAL A 353 17.09 -0.42 14.83
CA VAL A 353 16.03 0.57 14.62
C VAL A 353 15.38 0.98 15.93
N LEU A 354 14.87 0.02 16.70
CA LEU A 354 14.13 0.29 17.93
C LEU A 354 15.01 0.96 18.99
N SER A 355 16.24 0.48 19.16
CA SER A 355 17.23 1.08 20.05
C SER A 355 17.54 2.54 19.66
N THR A 356 17.78 2.80 18.37
CA THR A 356 18.13 4.14 17.88
C THR A 356 16.94 5.09 17.96
N GLN A 357 15.74 4.63 17.62
CA GLN A 357 14.52 5.40 17.76
C GLN A 357 14.29 5.82 19.22
N GLN A 358 14.38 4.87 20.16
CA GLN A 358 14.23 5.15 21.59
C GLN A 358 15.28 6.18 22.06
N ARG A 359 16.55 6.00 21.67
CA ARG A 359 17.64 6.90 22.06
C ARG A 359 17.45 8.33 21.56
N LEU A 360 16.96 8.49 20.33
CA LEU A 360 16.68 9.81 19.74
C LEU A 360 15.49 10.49 20.40
N LEU A 361 14.43 9.74 20.72
CA LEU A 361 13.28 10.26 21.47
C LEU A 361 13.71 10.76 22.86
N GLU A 362 14.52 9.98 23.58
CA GLU A 362 15.08 10.39 24.88
C GLU A 362 15.94 11.65 24.76
N TYR A 363 16.80 11.73 23.73
CA TYR A 363 17.63 12.91 23.49
C TYR A 363 16.78 14.17 23.25
N GLN A 364 15.73 14.07 22.44
CA GLN A 364 14.84 15.21 22.18
C GLN A 364 14.02 15.61 23.42
N GLN A 365 13.61 14.66 24.26
CA GLN A 365 12.91 14.94 25.52
C GLN A 365 13.81 15.60 26.57
N MET A 366 15.10 15.29 26.58
CA MET A 366 16.10 15.86 27.51
C MET A 366 16.70 17.18 27.01
N SER A 367 16.50 17.52 25.74
CA SER A 367 16.99 18.77 25.16
C SER A 367 16.27 19.98 25.77
N ALA A 368 16.97 21.12 25.84
CA ALA A 368 16.42 22.34 26.43
C ALA A 368 15.08 22.72 25.78
N PRO A 369 14.10 23.28 26.52
CA PRO A 369 12.76 23.58 26.03
C PRO A 369 12.70 24.58 24.86
N HIS A 370 13.83 25.23 24.53
CA HIS A 370 13.96 26.17 23.41
C HIS A 370 14.47 25.50 22.12
N LYS A 371 14.88 24.23 22.15
CA LYS A 371 15.37 23.52 20.97
C LYS A 371 14.19 22.95 20.18
N VAL A 372 14.12 23.25 18.89
CA VAL A 372 13.07 22.73 18.01
C VAL A 372 13.29 21.22 17.85
N ALA A 373 12.27 20.41 18.16
CA ALA A 373 12.32 18.98 17.91
C ALA A 373 12.34 18.73 16.40
N ILE A 374 13.45 18.19 15.89
CA ILE A 374 13.61 17.83 14.48
C ILE A 374 12.89 16.51 14.21
N PRO A 375 11.93 16.45 13.27
CA PRO A 375 11.34 15.20 12.86
C PRO A 375 12.39 14.27 12.24
N PHE A 376 12.30 12.98 12.53
CA PHE A 376 13.17 11.96 11.97
C PHE A 376 12.40 10.67 11.68
N CYS A 377 12.99 9.80 10.88
CA CYS A 377 12.54 8.43 10.68
C CYS A 377 13.71 7.48 10.93
N VAL A 378 13.46 6.37 11.64
CA VAL A 378 14.41 5.25 11.75
C VAL A 378 13.73 4.02 11.19
N PHE A 379 14.31 3.42 10.17
CA PHE A 379 13.68 2.30 9.47
C PHE A 379 14.68 1.21 9.11
N ASN A 380 14.13 0.02 8.90
CA ASN A 380 14.87 -1.17 8.51
C ASN A 380 14.64 -1.41 7.02
N GLY A 381 15.65 -1.14 6.19
CA GLY A 381 15.62 -1.28 4.74
C GLY A 381 15.86 -2.70 4.25
N GLY A 382 15.65 -3.72 5.10
CA GLY A 382 15.72 -5.14 4.72
C GLY A 382 17.13 -5.73 4.78
N ASN A 383 18.17 -4.95 4.50
CA ASN A 383 19.57 -5.35 4.72
C ASN A 383 20.45 -4.24 5.32
N ASP A 384 19.87 -3.07 5.57
CA ASP A 384 20.49 -1.91 6.20
C ASP A 384 19.52 -1.23 7.19
N VAL A 385 20.04 -0.28 7.96
CA VAL A 385 19.24 0.62 8.81
C VAL A 385 19.64 2.04 8.51
N PHE A 386 18.67 2.92 8.34
CA PHE A 386 18.90 4.35 8.18
C PHE A 386 18.05 5.16 9.16
N VAL A 387 18.66 6.24 9.62
CA VAL A 387 18.03 7.37 10.30
C VAL A 387 18.03 8.53 9.31
N ASP A 388 16.86 8.96 8.87
CA ASP A 388 16.68 10.10 7.98
C ASP A 388 16.09 11.28 8.76
N ILE A 389 16.53 12.50 8.43
CA ILE A 389 15.88 13.72 8.93
C ILE A 389 14.63 13.98 8.10
N GLY A 390 13.50 14.09 8.78
CA GLY A 390 12.18 14.13 8.16
C GLY A 390 11.55 12.73 8.02
N ASN A 391 10.41 12.68 7.34
CA ASN A 391 9.67 11.45 7.05
C ASN A 391 8.71 11.68 5.87
N LYS A 392 8.17 10.60 5.30
CA LYS A 392 7.23 10.67 4.17
C LYS A 392 5.94 11.44 4.48
N LEU A 393 5.44 11.41 5.72
CA LEU A 393 4.29 12.21 6.12
C LEU A 393 4.54 13.70 5.84
N ILE A 394 5.68 14.22 6.29
CA ILE A 394 6.10 15.60 5.99
C ILE A 394 6.29 15.77 4.49
N GLY A 395 6.92 14.83 3.80
CA GLY A 395 7.13 14.90 2.34
C GLY A 395 5.83 15.05 1.56
N VAL A 396 4.80 14.26 1.89
CA VAL A 396 3.46 14.34 1.28
C VAL A 396 2.79 15.68 1.62
N GLN A 397 2.88 16.16 2.87
CA GLN A 397 2.33 17.48 3.25
C GLN A 397 3.01 18.64 2.51
N VAL A 398 4.32 18.54 2.31
CA VAL A 398 5.10 19.50 1.52
C VAL A 398 4.63 19.50 0.06
N LEU A 399 4.46 18.32 -0.54
CA LEU A 399 3.92 18.20 -1.91
C LEU A 399 2.49 18.74 -2.01
N GLN A 400 1.62 18.45 -1.05
CA GLN A 400 0.26 19.00 -0.99
C GLN A 400 0.28 20.53 -1.03
N LYS A 401 1.08 21.15 -0.16
CA LYS A 401 1.20 22.61 -0.08
C LYS A 401 1.80 23.20 -1.36
N TYR A 402 2.91 22.63 -1.84
CA TYR A 402 3.63 23.12 -3.02
C TYR A 402 2.80 23.00 -4.30
N LEU A 403 2.04 21.91 -4.45
CA LEU A 403 1.27 21.61 -5.64
C LEU A 403 -0.21 22.06 -5.55
N GLY A 404 -0.61 22.64 -4.41
CA GLY A 404 -1.98 23.11 -4.18
C GLY A 404 -3.02 21.98 -4.14
N ALA A 405 -2.68 20.82 -3.59
CA ALA A 405 -3.57 19.68 -3.45
C ALA A 405 -4.08 19.55 -2.01
N ALA A 406 -5.39 19.43 -1.84
CA ALA A 406 -5.99 19.20 -0.53
C ALA A 406 -5.81 17.74 -0.07
N PRO A 407 -5.83 17.46 1.26
CA PRO A 407 -5.82 16.09 1.80
C PRO A 407 -6.82 15.12 1.16
N GLU A 408 -8.06 15.57 0.97
CA GLU A 408 -9.15 14.84 0.32
C GLU A 408 -9.01 14.67 -1.20
N ALA A 409 -8.07 15.39 -1.80
CA ALA A 409 -7.71 15.32 -3.22
C ALA A 409 -6.33 14.69 -3.45
N THR A 410 -5.75 14.07 -2.40
CA THR A 410 -4.43 13.46 -2.40
C THR A 410 -4.53 12.00 -1.99
N VAL A 411 -3.89 11.10 -2.75
CA VAL A 411 -3.70 9.71 -2.34
C VAL A 411 -2.21 9.36 -2.29
N HIS A 412 -1.81 8.66 -1.23
CA HIS A 412 -0.49 8.04 -1.13
C HIS A 412 -0.61 6.53 -1.34
N VAL A 413 0.27 5.94 -2.12
CA VAL A 413 0.35 4.50 -2.38
C VAL A 413 1.63 3.99 -1.75
N GLY A 414 1.55 3.10 -0.78
CA GLY A 414 2.72 2.60 -0.05
C GLY A 414 2.43 1.40 0.85
N ASP A 415 3.47 0.80 1.42
CA ASP A 415 3.34 -0.37 2.30
C ASP A 415 3.29 0.00 3.78
N GLN A 416 2.20 -0.38 4.45
CA GLN A 416 2.00 -0.17 5.88
C GLN A 416 2.29 -1.40 6.75
N PHE A 417 2.76 -2.53 6.19
CA PHE A 417 3.04 -3.76 6.96
C PHE A 417 4.29 -3.67 7.82
N LEU A 418 5.29 -2.90 7.40
CA LEU A 418 6.51 -2.74 8.17
C LEU A 418 6.20 -1.94 9.45
N SER A 419 6.39 -2.56 10.62
CA SER A 419 6.18 -1.93 11.93
C SER A 419 7.07 -0.70 12.14
N THR A 420 8.19 -0.64 11.41
CA THR A 420 9.15 0.47 11.34
C THR A 420 8.94 1.36 10.09
N GLY A 421 7.83 1.16 9.36
CA GLY A 421 7.56 1.80 8.07
C GLY A 421 7.19 3.28 8.19
N ASN A 422 7.74 4.06 7.26
CA ASN A 422 7.56 5.49 7.08
C ASN A 422 6.21 5.86 6.40
N ASP A 423 5.53 4.90 5.77
CA ASP A 423 4.27 5.15 5.04
C ASP A 423 3.03 5.19 5.93
N PHE A 424 3.01 4.43 7.04
CA PHE A 424 1.82 4.38 7.91
C PHE A 424 1.38 5.77 8.42
N ALA A 425 2.35 6.67 8.66
CA ALA A 425 2.07 8.01 9.14
C ALA A 425 1.32 8.88 8.11
N THR A 426 1.46 8.59 6.80
CA THR A 426 0.84 9.38 5.71
C THR A 426 -0.68 9.34 5.75
N ARG A 427 -1.29 8.30 6.34
CA ARG A 427 -2.74 8.19 6.52
C ARG A 427 -3.35 9.29 7.38
N SER A 428 -2.51 10.04 8.11
CA SER A 428 -2.95 11.19 8.91
C SER A 428 -3.01 12.50 8.11
N SER A 429 -2.46 12.54 6.90
CA SER A 429 -2.42 13.73 6.04
C SER A 429 -3.14 13.57 4.70
N CYS A 430 -3.45 12.34 4.27
CA CYS A 430 -4.13 12.08 3.01
C CYS A 430 -4.78 10.70 3.00
N CYS A 431 -5.56 10.41 1.95
CA CYS A 431 -5.99 9.05 1.65
C CYS A 431 -4.78 8.16 1.39
N THR A 432 -4.83 6.89 1.80
CA THR A 432 -3.72 5.96 1.57
C THR A 432 -4.22 4.63 1.03
N LEU A 433 -3.58 4.13 -0.02
CA LEU A 433 -3.75 2.77 -0.52
C LEU A 433 -2.65 1.90 0.08
N TRP A 434 -3.04 0.89 0.85
CA TRP A 434 -2.09 -0.02 1.47
C TRP A 434 -1.77 -1.15 0.50
N ILE A 435 -0.57 -1.11 -0.06
CA ILE A 435 -0.05 -2.05 -1.05
C ILE A 435 1.11 -2.86 -0.47
N VAL A 436 1.37 -4.07 -0.99
CA VAL A 436 2.48 -4.93 -0.50
C VAL A 436 3.47 -5.34 -1.57
N ASN A 437 3.22 -4.97 -2.82
CA ASN A 437 4.06 -5.26 -3.98
C ASN A 437 3.61 -4.43 -5.22
N PRO A 438 4.43 -4.36 -6.28
CA PRO A 438 4.09 -3.65 -7.51
C PRO A 438 2.84 -4.17 -8.25
N GLU A 439 2.52 -5.46 -8.16
CA GLU A 439 1.33 -6.05 -8.79
C GLU A 439 0.04 -5.49 -8.18
N GLU A 440 0.00 -5.29 -6.86
CA GLU A 440 -1.13 -4.64 -6.20
C GLU A 440 -1.23 -3.16 -6.56
N THR A 441 -0.10 -2.45 -6.75
CA THR A 441 -0.09 -1.08 -7.31
C THR A 441 -0.74 -1.06 -8.69
N GLU A 442 -0.35 -1.98 -9.58
CA GLU A 442 -0.90 -2.08 -10.93
C GLU A 442 -2.42 -2.28 -10.89
N ASN A 443 -2.90 -3.20 -10.06
CA ASN A 443 -4.32 -3.50 -9.92
C ASN A 443 -5.13 -2.27 -9.46
N VAL A 444 -4.67 -1.54 -8.43
CA VAL A 444 -5.41 -0.35 -7.97
C VAL A 444 -5.39 0.79 -8.98
N LEU A 445 -4.31 0.92 -9.77
CA LEU A 445 -4.27 1.90 -10.85
C LEU A 445 -5.18 1.51 -12.02
N MET A 446 -5.28 0.21 -12.34
CA MET A 446 -6.27 -0.29 -13.31
C MET A 446 -7.72 -0.05 -12.85
N GLU A 447 -7.99 -0.10 -11.55
CA GLU A 447 -9.30 0.27 -10.98
C GLU A 447 -9.54 1.78 -11.02
N LEU A 448 -8.50 2.59 -10.81
CA LEU A 448 -8.59 4.05 -10.77
C LEU A 448 -8.78 4.67 -12.17
N THR A 449 -7.99 4.26 -13.15
CA THR A 449 -7.92 4.90 -14.48
C THR A 449 -9.27 5.04 -15.19
N PRO A 450 -10.22 4.08 -15.17
CA PRO A 450 -11.53 4.22 -15.83
C PRO A 450 -12.45 5.21 -15.12
N LEU A 451 -12.15 5.58 -13.87
CA LEU A 451 -12.95 6.49 -13.04
C LEU A 451 -12.45 7.95 -13.13
N LEU A 452 -11.31 8.19 -13.79
CA LEU A 452 -10.74 9.52 -13.93
C LEU A 452 -11.45 10.32 -15.02
N THR A 453 -11.60 11.61 -14.76
CA THR A 453 -12.00 12.58 -15.77
C THR A 453 -10.78 13.09 -16.51
N PHE A 454 -10.80 13.07 -17.84
CA PHE A 454 -9.75 13.68 -18.64
C PHE A 454 -10.11 15.15 -18.91
N PRO A 455 -9.18 16.09 -18.68
CA PRO A 455 -9.39 17.46 -19.13
C PRO A 455 -9.64 17.43 -20.64
N ALA A 456 -10.55 18.29 -21.13
CA ALA A 456 -10.66 18.52 -22.56
C ALA A 456 -9.26 18.86 -23.08
N GLU A 457 -8.77 18.10 -24.05
CA GLU A 457 -7.44 18.33 -24.61
C GLU A 457 -7.38 19.79 -25.06
N ASP A 458 -6.49 20.58 -24.46
CA ASP A 458 -6.06 21.84 -25.07
C ASP A 458 -5.26 21.41 -26.30
N GLU A 459 -5.91 21.44 -27.48
CA GLU A 459 -5.30 21.25 -28.81
C GLU A 459 -3.99 22.03 -28.99
#